data_AF-A0ABD2RMC4-F1
#
_entry.id   AF-A0ABD2RMC4-F1
#
_cell.length_a   1.000
_cell.length_b   1.000
_cell.length_c   1.000
_cell.angle_alpha   90.00
_cell.angle_beta   90.00
_cell.angle_gamma   90.00
#
_symmetry.space_group_name_H-M   'P 1'
#
loop_
_entity.id
_entity.type
_entity.pdbx_description
1 polymer ?
#
loop_
_entity_poly.entity_id
_entity_poly.type
_entity_poly.pdbx_seq_one_letter_code
_entity_poly.pdbx_strand_id
1 'polypeptide(L)'
;MVRENGGTILKLDSIISGNAWRGMDVLIFNSWHWWTHTKSSQPWDYMQEGNKVFKDMNRLIAYYKGMYTWAKWVDRNVDSSKTKVFFQGISPTHYEGKDWNDPTKSCKNEKQPFFGIRYPAGTTQAVIVVNKVLSRIKKSVHLLDITTLSQYRKDAHPTSYSDHNTLDCSHWCLPGLPDTWNLLLYTSLIS
;
A
#
# COMPACT_ATOMS: atom_id res chain seq x y z
N MET A 1 6.21 1.32 -14.62
CA MET A 1 6.27 0.17 -15.55
C MET A 1 6.56 0.70 -16.95
N VAL A 2 7.21 -0.09 -17.79
CA VAL A 2 7.49 0.26 -19.19
C VAL A 2 7.09 -0.92 -20.06
N ARG A 3 6.45 -0.66 -21.20
CA ARG A 3 6.15 -1.68 -22.20
C ARG A 3 7.30 -1.74 -23.19
N GLU A 4 7.94 -2.90 -23.29
CA GLU A 4 9.02 -3.18 -24.24
C GLU A 4 8.59 -4.34 -25.15
N ASN A 5 9.30 -4.57 -26.26
CA ASN A 5 8.90 -5.52 -27.32
C ASN A 5 8.75 -7.00 -26.86
N GLY A 6 9.01 -7.31 -25.58
CA GLY A 6 8.82 -8.64 -24.97
C GLY A 6 7.86 -8.68 -23.77
N GLY A 7 7.18 -7.58 -23.42
CA GLY A 7 6.22 -7.54 -22.30
C GLY A 7 6.29 -6.26 -21.46
N THR A 8 5.47 -6.21 -20.41
CA THR A 8 5.45 -5.12 -19.43
C THR A 8 6.48 -5.37 -18.35
N ILE A 9 7.38 -4.42 -18.12
CA ILE A 9 8.46 -4.52 -17.15
C ILE A 9 8.21 -3.58 -15.96
N LEU A 10 8.22 -4.13 -14.75
CA LEU A 10 8.29 -3.36 -13.51
C LEU A 10 9.77 -3.06 -13.20
N LYS A 11 10.22 -1.86 -13.58
CA LYS A 11 11.55 -1.33 -13.23
C LYS A 11 11.56 -0.87 -11.77
N LEU A 12 12.25 -1.59 -10.89
CA LEU A 12 12.25 -1.36 -9.44
C LEU A 12 13.14 -0.20 -9.01
N ASP A 13 14.07 0.20 -9.87
CA ASP A 13 15.06 1.26 -9.66
C ASP A 13 14.74 2.56 -10.41
N SER A 14 13.54 2.67 -10.98
CA SER A 14 13.10 3.81 -11.78
C SER A 14 11.73 4.34 -11.37
N ILE A 15 11.60 5.67 -11.34
CA ILE A 15 10.35 6.38 -11.02
C ILE A 15 10.20 7.63 -11.91
N ILE A 16 10.29 7.42 -13.23
CA ILE A 16 10.24 8.50 -14.24
C ILE A 16 8.98 9.36 -14.09
N SER A 17 7.84 8.74 -13.77
CA SER A 17 6.57 9.42 -13.51
C SER A 17 6.62 10.41 -12.34
N GLY A 18 7.64 10.34 -11.48
CA GLY A 18 7.80 11.24 -10.35
C GLY A 18 8.00 12.71 -10.75
N ASN A 19 8.37 13.00 -12.01
CA ASN A 19 8.43 14.39 -12.48
C ASN A 19 7.08 15.12 -12.33
N ALA A 20 5.96 14.42 -12.42
CA ALA A 20 4.62 14.99 -12.27
C ALA A 20 4.31 15.44 -10.83
N TRP A 21 5.08 15.00 -9.84
CA TRP A 21 4.85 15.29 -8.41
C TRP A 21 5.68 16.48 -7.90
N ARG A 22 6.62 16.98 -8.71
CA ARG A 22 7.46 18.12 -8.32
C ARG A 22 6.61 19.39 -8.21
N GLY A 23 6.87 20.17 -7.16
CA GLY A 23 6.19 21.45 -6.94
C GLY A 23 4.82 21.35 -6.26
N MET A 24 4.33 20.15 -5.95
CA MET A 24 3.10 19.99 -5.15
C MET A 24 3.33 20.41 -3.71
N ASP A 25 2.37 21.08 -3.09
CA ASP A 25 2.43 21.48 -1.67
C ASP A 25 2.20 20.29 -0.73
N VAL A 26 1.39 19.32 -1.17
CA VAL A 26 1.07 18.11 -0.41
C VAL A 26 1.18 16.90 -1.32
N LEU A 27 1.95 15.90 -0.89
CA LEU A 27 2.07 14.61 -1.56
C LEU A 27 1.65 13.49 -0.61
N ILE A 28 0.70 12.65 -1.04
CA ILE A 28 0.23 11.49 -0.27
C ILE A 28 0.46 10.25 -1.11
N PHE A 29 1.38 9.40 -0.66
CA PHE A 29 1.74 8.16 -1.35
C PHE A 29 1.16 6.95 -0.63
N ASN A 30 0.81 5.91 -1.38
CA ASN A 30 0.52 4.58 -0.85
C ASN A 30 1.08 3.52 -1.81
N SER A 31 1.33 2.31 -1.32
CA SER A 31 1.83 1.21 -2.16
C SER A 31 1.74 -0.12 -1.41
N TRP A 32 0.95 -1.10 -1.87
CA TRP A 32 0.95 -2.46 -1.32
C TRP A 32 0.24 -3.51 -2.17
N HIS A 33 -1.07 -3.37 -2.39
CA HIS A 33 -1.93 -4.47 -2.86
C HIS A 33 -1.43 -5.20 -4.11
N TRP A 34 -0.98 -4.48 -5.14
CA TRP A 34 -0.55 -5.11 -6.38
C TRP A 34 0.77 -5.88 -6.26
N TRP A 35 1.60 -5.61 -5.24
CA TRP A 35 2.87 -6.30 -5.02
C TRP A 35 2.69 -7.79 -4.72
N THR A 36 1.55 -8.19 -4.16
CA THR A 36 1.22 -9.58 -3.87
C THR A 36 0.48 -10.28 -5.00
N HIS A 37 0.09 -9.57 -6.06
CA HIS A 37 -0.58 -10.18 -7.21
C HIS A 37 0.35 -11.14 -7.95
N THR A 38 -0.22 -12.27 -8.37
CA THR A 38 0.46 -13.30 -9.17
C THR A 38 -0.43 -13.70 -10.34
N LYS A 39 0.13 -14.42 -11.32
CA LYS A 39 -0.58 -14.92 -12.51
C LYS A 39 -1.31 -13.77 -13.23
N SER A 40 -2.58 -13.98 -13.61
CA SER A 40 -3.40 -13.04 -14.38
C SER A 40 -3.65 -11.70 -13.68
N SER A 41 -3.54 -11.63 -12.36
CA SER A 41 -3.73 -10.39 -11.60
C SER A 41 -2.47 -9.52 -11.55
N GLN A 42 -1.31 -10.06 -11.94
CA GLN A 42 -0.04 -9.34 -11.92
C GLN A 42 0.04 -8.40 -13.13
N PRO A 43 0.22 -7.07 -12.93
CA PRO A 43 0.18 -6.12 -14.04
C PRO A 43 1.51 -6.01 -14.81
N TRP A 44 2.50 -6.84 -14.50
CA TRP A 44 3.80 -6.90 -15.19
C TRP A 44 4.16 -8.34 -15.54
N ASP A 45 4.94 -8.50 -16.61
CA ASP A 45 5.44 -9.79 -17.09
C ASP A 45 6.82 -10.13 -16.51
N TYR A 46 7.58 -9.09 -16.17
CA TYR A 46 8.96 -9.16 -15.67
C TYR A 46 9.23 -8.06 -14.65
N MET A 47 10.23 -8.26 -13.80
CA MET A 47 10.80 -7.25 -12.93
C MET A 47 12.24 -6.96 -13.33
N GLN A 48 12.69 -5.71 -13.19
CA GLN A 48 14.05 -5.29 -13.56
C GLN A 48 14.71 -4.50 -12.44
N GLU A 49 15.99 -4.76 -12.22
CA GLU A 49 16.89 -3.94 -11.39
C GLU A 49 18.23 -3.76 -12.13
N GLY A 50 18.61 -2.51 -12.40
CA GLY A 50 19.72 -2.18 -13.28
C GLY A 50 19.55 -2.84 -14.64
N ASN A 51 20.56 -3.62 -15.07
CA ASN A 51 20.54 -4.35 -16.34
C ASN A 51 20.03 -5.79 -16.19
N LYS A 52 19.59 -6.22 -14.99
CA LYS A 52 19.12 -7.58 -14.74
C LYS A 52 17.61 -7.66 -14.83
N VAL A 53 17.11 -8.56 -15.67
CA VAL A 53 15.68 -8.84 -15.86
C VAL A 53 15.35 -10.19 -15.21
N PHE A 54 14.28 -10.21 -14.43
CA PHE A 54 13.79 -11.36 -13.70
C PHE A 54 12.37 -11.68 -14.16
N LYS A 55 12.05 -12.97 -14.34
CA LYS A 55 10.66 -13.37 -14.60
C LYS A 55 9.78 -13.09 -13.39
N ASP A 56 10.31 -13.32 -12.20
CA ASP A 56 9.66 -12.99 -10.94
C ASP A 56 10.69 -12.73 -9.84
N MET A 57 10.25 -12.15 -8.73
CA MET A 57 11.07 -11.87 -7.55
C MET A 57 10.24 -12.10 -6.28
N ASN A 58 10.91 -12.37 -5.15
CA ASN A 58 10.26 -12.33 -3.85
C ASN A 58 9.57 -10.96 -3.64
N ARG A 59 8.29 -10.98 -3.24
CA ARG A 59 7.43 -9.79 -3.23
C ARG A 59 7.88 -8.73 -2.23
N LEU A 60 8.40 -9.13 -1.06
CA LEU A 60 8.94 -8.19 -0.09
C LEU A 60 10.27 -7.60 -0.53
N ILE A 61 11.10 -8.39 -1.23
CA ILE A 61 12.36 -7.88 -1.81
C ILE A 61 12.05 -6.86 -2.91
N ALA A 62 11.14 -7.19 -3.82
CA ALA A 62 10.71 -6.28 -4.89
C ALA A 62 10.09 -5.01 -4.32
N TYR A 63 9.19 -5.15 -3.34
CA TYR A 63 8.54 -4.03 -2.66
C TYR A 63 9.56 -3.12 -1.98
N TYR A 64 10.52 -3.69 -1.24
CA TYR A 64 11.61 -2.93 -0.62
C TYR A 64 12.44 -2.16 -1.67
N LYS A 65 12.80 -2.79 -2.80
CA LYS A 65 13.57 -2.11 -3.87
C LYS A 65 12.79 -0.95 -4.47
N GLY A 66 11.51 -1.15 -4.80
CA GLY A 66 10.64 -0.09 -5.32
C GLY A 66 10.46 1.06 -4.33
N MET A 67 10.17 0.74 -3.07
CA MET A 67 10.02 1.72 -1.99
C MET A 67 11.33 2.47 -1.71
N TYR A 68 12.48 1.80 -1.77
CA TYR A 68 13.78 2.46 -1.63
C TYR A 68 14.06 3.44 -2.78
N THR A 69 13.63 3.12 -4.00
CA THR A 69 13.70 4.03 -5.14
C THR A 69 12.81 5.26 -4.96
N TRP A 70 11.58 5.07 -4.46
CA TRP A 70 10.70 6.18 -4.08
C TRP A 70 11.33 7.06 -2.99
N ALA A 71 11.91 6.48 -1.94
CA ALA A 71 12.57 7.25 -0.88
C ALA A 71 13.74 8.09 -1.42
N LYS A 72 14.59 7.52 -2.30
CA LYS A 72 15.64 8.29 -3.00
C LYS A 72 15.06 9.41 -3.86
N TRP A 73 13.90 9.22 -4.47
CA TRP A 73 13.24 10.28 -5.24
C TRP A 73 12.78 11.41 -4.31
N VAL A 74 12.17 11.11 -3.17
CA VAL A 74 11.79 12.13 -2.17
C VAL A 74 13.02 12.92 -1.73
N ASP A 75 14.08 12.22 -1.28
CA ASP A 75 15.33 12.83 -0.82
C ASP A 75 16.00 13.72 -1.86
N ARG A 76 15.81 13.45 -3.15
CA ARG A 76 16.39 14.26 -4.24
C ARG A 76 15.51 15.41 -4.69
N ASN A 77 14.18 15.28 -4.62
CA ASN A 77 13.28 16.17 -5.36
C ASN A 77 12.35 17.03 -4.50
N VAL A 78 12.08 16.63 -3.26
CA VAL A 78 11.12 17.34 -2.39
C VAL A 78 11.78 18.50 -1.65
N ASP A 79 11.24 19.71 -1.74
CA ASP A 79 11.66 20.79 -0.85
C ASP A 79 10.85 20.72 0.45
N SER A 80 11.44 20.25 1.55
CA SER A 80 10.73 20.08 2.82
C SER A 80 10.27 21.38 3.47
N SER A 81 10.71 22.54 2.98
CA SER A 81 10.19 23.85 3.41
C SER A 81 8.87 24.24 2.73
N LYS A 82 8.53 23.56 1.62
CA LYS A 82 7.35 23.87 0.79
C LYS A 82 6.35 22.71 0.72
N THR A 83 6.86 21.48 0.71
CA THR A 83 6.05 20.29 0.47
C THR A 83 5.96 19.42 1.72
N LYS A 84 4.73 19.14 2.17
CA LYS A 84 4.45 18.11 3.17
C LYS A 84 4.28 16.74 2.46
N VAL A 85 5.02 15.73 2.92
CA VAL A 85 4.96 14.38 2.34
C VAL A 85 4.38 13.40 3.36
N PHE A 86 3.36 12.67 2.92
CA PHE A 86 2.69 11.62 3.65
C PHE A 86 2.89 10.29 2.96
N PHE A 87 3.05 9.23 3.76
CA PHE A 87 2.89 7.87 3.30
C PHE A 87 1.71 7.25 4.04
N GLN A 88 0.66 6.86 3.32
CA GLN A 88 -0.44 6.11 3.88
C GLN A 88 0.03 4.67 4.14
N GLY A 89 -0.19 4.22 5.37
CA GLY A 89 0.12 2.86 5.82
C GLY A 89 -0.57 1.78 5.00
N ILE A 90 -0.30 0.54 5.36
CA ILE A 90 -0.74 -0.62 4.59
C ILE A 90 -2.26 -0.79 4.78
N SER A 91 -3.02 -0.65 3.70
CA SER A 91 -4.42 -1.07 3.67
C SER A 91 -4.48 -2.61 3.67
N PRO A 92 -5.06 -3.25 4.70
CA PRO A 92 -5.15 -4.70 4.77
C PRO A 92 -6.24 -5.25 3.84
N THR A 93 -6.22 -6.56 3.64
CA THR A 93 -7.31 -7.31 3.03
C THR A 93 -7.92 -8.26 4.07
N HIS A 94 -9.15 -8.72 3.83
CA HIS A 94 -9.87 -9.65 4.73
C HIS A 94 -10.37 -10.88 3.96
N TYR A 95 -9.47 -11.53 3.23
CA TYR A 95 -9.78 -12.76 2.49
C TYR A 95 -9.69 -14.03 3.33
N GLU A 96 -9.09 -14.00 4.52
CA GLU A 96 -8.86 -15.20 5.33
C GLU A 96 -9.30 -14.97 6.78
N GLY A 97 -10.35 -15.66 7.23
CA GLY A 97 -10.88 -15.49 8.59
C GLY A 97 -9.89 -15.82 9.71
N LYS A 98 -8.88 -16.65 9.40
CA LYS A 98 -7.78 -16.96 10.31
C LYS A 98 -7.05 -15.70 10.80
N ASP A 99 -7.05 -14.62 10.02
CA ASP A 99 -6.40 -13.35 10.39
C ASP A 99 -7.09 -12.70 11.62
N TRP A 100 -8.37 -13.02 11.84
CA TRP A 100 -9.16 -12.62 13.01
C TRP A 100 -9.66 -13.82 13.84
N ASN A 101 -8.96 -14.96 13.80
CA ASN A 101 -9.29 -16.20 14.53
C ASN A 101 -10.69 -16.78 14.25
N ASP A 102 -11.19 -16.61 13.02
CA ASP A 102 -12.49 -17.10 12.59
C ASP A 102 -12.34 -18.19 11.51
N PRO A 103 -13.14 -19.27 11.53
CA PRO A 103 -13.10 -20.30 10.50
C PRO A 103 -13.65 -19.86 9.13
N THR A 104 -14.24 -18.66 9.02
CA THR A 104 -14.72 -18.10 7.75
C THR A 104 -13.61 -17.93 6.74
N LYS A 105 -14.00 -17.91 5.46
CA LYS A 105 -13.07 -17.84 4.32
C LYS A 105 -13.04 -16.46 3.65
N SER A 106 -13.59 -15.42 4.28
CA SER A 106 -13.66 -14.06 3.72
C SER A 106 -14.44 -13.07 4.59
N CYS A 107 -14.39 -11.79 4.24
CA CYS A 107 -15.23 -10.71 4.76
C CYS A 107 -16.75 -10.78 4.45
N LYS A 108 -17.23 -11.73 3.64
CA LYS A 108 -18.60 -11.71 3.04
C LYS A 108 -19.75 -11.49 4.04
N ASN A 109 -19.66 -12.05 5.23
CA ASN A 109 -20.74 -11.99 6.23
C ASN A 109 -20.35 -11.15 7.46
N GLU A 110 -19.22 -10.45 7.39
CA GLU A 110 -18.74 -9.62 8.47
C GLU A 110 -19.51 -8.30 8.49
N LYS A 111 -20.30 -8.07 9.53
CA LYS A 111 -21.13 -6.85 9.70
C LYS A 111 -20.70 -5.98 10.86
N GLN A 112 -19.69 -6.44 11.59
CA GLN A 112 -19.15 -5.75 12.76
C GLN A 112 -17.63 -5.82 12.74
N PRO A 113 -16.94 -4.79 13.28
CA PRO A 113 -15.50 -4.82 13.41
C PRO A 113 -15.07 -5.97 14.32
N PHE A 114 -13.78 -6.25 14.32
CA PHE A 114 -13.17 -7.15 15.30
C PHE A 114 -13.19 -6.49 16.69
N PHE A 115 -13.76 -7.16 17.68
CA PHE A 115 -13.80 -6.72 19.07
C PHE A 115 -12.77 -7.50 19.90
N GLY A 116 -11.51 -7.07 19.84
CA GLY A 116 -10.46 -7.63 20.68
C GLY A 116 -9.37 -6.61 20.96
N ILE A 117 -8.66 -6.77 22.07
CA ILE A 117 -7.59 -5.83 22.45
C ILE A 117 -6.47 -5.81 21.42
N ARG A 118 -6.17 -6.98 20.81
CA ARG A 118 -5.13 -7.13 19.80
C ARG A 118 -5.65 -7.93 18.61
N TYR A 119 -5.44 -7.42 17.40
CA TYR A 119 -5.74 -8.16 16.19
C TYR A 119 -4.84 -9.41 16.04
N PRO A 120 -5.40 -10.61 15.82
CA PRO A 120 -4.63 -11.86 15.84
C PRO A 120 -3.51 -11.96 14.81
N ALA A 121 -3.71 -11.50 13.57
CA ALA A 121 -2.68 -11.54 12.53
C ALA A 121 -1.43 -10.69 12.84
N GLY A 122 -1.53 -9.73 13.77
CA GLY A 122 -0.43 -8.85 14.13
C GLY A 122 0.08 -7.97 12.98
N THR A 123 1.34 -7.56 13.08
CA THR A 123 1.98 -6.68 12.11
C THR A 123 2.27 -7.39 10.80
N THR A 124 1.83 -6.81 9.69
CA THR A 124 2.09 -7.38 8.36
C THR A 124 3.54 -7.16 7.94
N GLN A 125 4.09 -8.07 7.13
CA GLN A 125 5.47 -7.95 6.62
C GLN A 125 5.69 -6.68 5.77
N ALA A 126 4.63 -6.16 5.14
CA ALA A 126 4.66 -4.91 4.40
C ALA A 126 4.97 -3.71 5.29
N VAL A 127 4.38 -3.65 6.49
CA VAL A 127 4.66 -2.59 7.48
C VAL A 127 6.13 -2.61 7.87
N ILE A 128 6.73 -3.79 8.04
CA ILE A 128 8.16 -3.91 8.35
C ILE A 128 9.01 -3.29 7.23
N VAL A 129 8.64 -3.52 5.96
CA VAL A 129 9.34 -2.92 4.82
C VAL A 129 9.17 -1.40 4.79
N VAL A 130 7.94 -0.88 4.98
CA VAL A 130 7.67 0.56 5.04
C VAL A 130 8.49 1.21 6.14
N ASN A 131 8.43 0.70 7.37
CA ASN A 131 9.18 1.24 8.50
C ASN A 131 10.70 1.22 8.27
N LYS A 132 11.21 0.16 7.63
CA LYS A 132 12.63 0.07 7.26
C LYS A 132 13.04 1.09 6.21
N VAL A 133 12.15 1.45 5.28
CA VAL A 133 12.43 2.46 4.25
C VAL A 133 12.34 3.85 4.86
N LEU A 134 11.30 4.12 5.66
CA LEU A 134 11.11 5.40 6.35
C LEU A 134 12.21 5.68 7.37
N SER A 135 12.81 4.68 8.02
CA SER A 135 13.95 4.90 8.92
C SER A 135 15.24 5.29 8.19
N ARG A 136 15.28 5.20 6.86
CA ARG A 136 16.46 5.49 6.02
C ARG A 136 16.31 6.74 5.16
N ILE A 137 15.09 7.27 5.06
CA ILE A 137 14.82 8.49 4.30
C ILE A 137 15.37 9.70 5.06
N LYS A 138 15.97 10.66 4.36
CA LYS A 138 16.58 11.82 5.00
C LYS A 138 15.56 12.95 5.20
N LYS A 139 14.64 13.12 4.25
CA LYS A 139 13.58 14.13 4.34
C LYS A 139 12.43 13.63 5.20
N SER A 140 11.78 14.54 5.90
CA SER A 140 10.61 14.22 6.72
C SER A 140 9.49 13.66 5.84
N VAL A 141 9.01 12.47 6.19
CA VAL A 141 7.80 11.87 5.65
C VAL A 141 6.95 11.41 6.83
N HIS A 142 5.70 11.89 6.86
CA HIS A 142 4.75 11.52 7.90
C HIS A 142 4.05 10.20 7.52
N LEU A 143 4.20 9.17 8.35
CA LEU A 143 3.46 7.92 8.20
C LEU A 143 2.05 8.09 8.78
N LEU A 144 1.03 7.99 7.94
CA LEU A 144 -0.34 7.79 8.41
C LEU A 144 -0.50 6.31 8.73
N ASP A 145 -0.24 5.92 9.98
CA ASP A 145 -0.29 4.52 10.40
C ASP A 145 -1.73 4.02 10.54
N ILE A 146 -2.33 3.72 9.40
CA ILE A 146 -3.70 3.23 9.28
C ILE A 146 -3.80 1.71 9.41
N THR A 147 -2.69 0.97 9.50
CA THR A 147 -2.70 -0.47 9.22
C THR A 147 -3.52 -1.22 10.27
N THR A 148 -3.18 -1.05 11.54
CA THR A 148 -3.84 -1.80 12.62
C THR A 148 -5.28 -1.38 12.80
N LEU A 149 -5.61 -0.08 12.78
CA LEU A 149 -7.02 0.34 12.86
C LEU A 149 -7.85 -0.23 11.70
N SER A 150 -7.23 -0.43 10.52
CA SER A 150 -7.92 -0.97 9.35
C SER A 150 -8.09 -2.49 9.42
N GLN A 151 -7.16 -3.21 10.06
CA GLN A 151 -7.30 -4.65 10.31
C GLN A 151 -8.54 -4.95 11.16
N TYR A 152 -8.94 -4.03 12.04
CA TYR A 152 -10.14 -4.22 12.85
C TYR A 152 -11.42 -4.12 12.05
N ARG A 153 -11.37 -3.61 10.82
CA ARG A 153 -12.55 -3.25 10.03
C ARG A 153 -12.91 -4.29 8.98
N LYS A 154 -12.89 -5.57 9.36
CA LYS A 154 -13.36 -6.68 8.51
C LYS A 154 -14.78 -6.51 7.96
N ASP A 155 -15.58 -5.63 8.59
CA ASP A 155 -16.95 -5.25 8.22
C ASP A 155 -17.07 -4.21 7.09
N ALA A 156 -15.99 -3.49 6.76
CA ALA A 156 -16.08 -2.27 5.96
C ALA A 156 -15.83 -2.48 4.46
N HIS A 157 -15.75 -3.74 4.00
CA HIS A 157 -15.56 -4.09 2.60
C HIS A 157 -16.88 -4.13 1.83
N PRO A 158 -16.87 -3.86 0.51
CA PRO A 158 -18.07 -3.94 -0.33
C PRO A 158 -18.56 -5.37 -0.54
N THR A 159 -17.74 -6.39 -0.31
CA THR A 159 -18.10 -7.80 -0.49
C THR A 159 -18.58 -8.08 -1.92
N SER A 160 -19.86 -8.36 -2.14
CA SER A 160 -20.49 -8.56 -3.44
C SER A 160 -21.07 -7.29 -4.08
N TYR A 161 -20.97 -6.14 -3.41
CA TYR A 161 -21.52 -4.86 -3.87
C TYR A 161 -20.45 -3.96 -4.52
N SER A 162 -19.39 -4.57 -5.08
CA SER A 162 -18.40 -3.86 -5.89
C SER A 162 -18.69 -4.04 -7.38
N ASP A 163 -18.09 -3.20 -8.22
CA ASP A 163 -18.14 -3.34 -9.69
C ASP A 163 -17.36 -4.57 -10.20
N HIS A 164 -16.81 -5.37 -9.30
CA HIS A 164 -16.13 -6.61 -9.62
C HIS A 164 -17.12 -7.76 -9.52
N ASN A 165 -17.15 -8.64 -10.53
CA ASN A 165 -17.98 -9.87 -10.54
C ASN A 165 -17.50 -10.94 -9.52
N THR A 166 -16.75 -10.54 -8.50
CA THR A 166 -16.09 -11.41 -7.53
C THR A 166 -16.14 -10.77 -6.14
N LEU A 167 -16.04 -11.60 -5.10
CA LEU A 167 -15.97 -11.12 -3.72
C LEU A 167 -14.77 -10.20 -3.50
N ASP A 168 -15.04 -8.97 -3.08
CA ASP A 168 -14.04 -7.95 -2.81
C ASP A 168 -13.87 -7.71 -1.31
N CYS A 169 -12.73 -8.16 -0.80
CA CYS A 169 -12.27 -7.94 0.57
C CYS A 169 -10.98 -7.12 0.58
N SER A 170 -10.81 -6.22 -0.39
CA SER A 170 -9.62 -5.40 -0.59
C SER A 170 -9.90 -3.91 -0.71
N HIS A 171 -11.01 -3.53 -1.35
CA HIS A 171 -11.49 -2.15 -1.41
C HIS A 171 -12.46 -1.86 -0.27
N TRP A 172 -12.86 -0.61 -0.09
CA TRP A 172 -13.66 -0.18 1.06
C TRP A 172 -14.94 0.51 0.61
N CYS A 173 -16.04 0.29 1.33
CA CYS A 173 -17.26 1.07 1.14
C CYS A 173 -17.01 2.56 1.42
N LEU A 174 -17.77 3.42 0.72
CA LEU A 174 -17.89 4.85 1.01
C LEU A 174 -19.38 5.19 1.22
N PRO A 175 -19.75 5.93 2.28
CA PRO A 175 -18.88 6.32 3.41
C PRO A 175 -18.38 5.10 4.20
N GLY A 176 -17.24 5.24 4.88
CA GLY A 176 -16.61 4.11 5.56
C GLY A 176 -15.20 4.37 6.10
N LEU A 177 -14.40 3.32 6.16
CA LEU A 177 -13.05 3.36 6.73
C LEU A 177 -12.12 4.41 6.10
N PRO A 178 -12.13 4.65 4.77
CA PRO A 178 -11.30 5.70 4.18
C PRO A 178 -11.59 7.11 4.71
N ASP A 179 -12.80 7.36 5.23
CA ASP A 179 -13.14 8.65 5.86
C ASP A 179 -12.31 8.86 7.14
N THR A 180 -12.09 7.80 7.93
CA THR A 180 -11.18 7.84 9.08
C THR A 180 -9.74 8.13 8.66
N TRP A 181 -9.27 7.56 7.55
CA TRP A 181 -7.93 7.84 7.03
C TRP A 181 -7.79 9.32 6.63
N ASN A 182 -8.82 9.87 6.00
CA ASN A 182 -8.85 11.29 5.61
C ASN A 182 -8.91 12.22 6.84
N LEU A 183 -9.58 11.83 7.92
CA LEU A 183 -9.56 12.58 9.18
C LEU A 183 -8.16 12.60 9.83
N LEU A 184 -7.43 11.48 9.79
CA LEU A 184 -6.04 11.42 10.25
C LEU A 184 -5.14 12.31 9.40
N LEU A 185 -5.28 12.24 8.07
CA LEU A 185 -4.57 13.11 7.14
C LEU A 185 -4.87 14.59 7.43
N TYR A 186 -6.16 14.96 7.54
CA TYR A 186 -6.58 16.32 7.84
C TYR A 186 -5.94 16.84 9.12
N THR A 187 -5.99 16.05 10.19
CA THR A 187 -5.40 16.40 11.49
C THR A 187 -3.89 16.63 11.37
N SER A 188 -3.15 15.72 10.72
CA SER A 188 -1.70 15.87 10.52
C SER A 188 -1.32 16.99 9.54
N LEU A 189 -2.25 17.42 8.68
CA LEU A 189 -2.02 18.53 7.75
C LEU A 189 -2.09 19.89 8.44
N ILE A 190 -3.01 20.05 9.40
CA ILE A 190 -3.25 21.32 10.08
C ILE A 190 -2.47 21.49 11.39
N SER A 191 -1.86 20.40 11.89
CA SER A 191 -0.93 20.42 13.03
C SER A 191 0.42 21.06 12.71
#